data_AF-A0A0F9NHR6-F1
#
_entry.id   AF-A0A0F9NHR6-F1
#
_cell.length_a   1.000
_cell.length_b   1.000
_cell.length_c   1.000
_cell.angle_alpha   90.00
_cell.angle_beta   90.00
_cell.angle_gamma   90.00
#
_symmetry.space_group_name_H-M   'P 1'
#
loop_
_entity.id
_entity.type
_entity.pdbx_description
1 polymer ?
#
loop_
_entity_poly.entity_id
_entity_poly.type
_entity_poly.pdbx_seq_one_letter_code
_entity_poly.pdbx_strand_id
1 'polypeptide(L)'
;MDKPRLHLLGLPHTVTAQAYSHCAYTGKVLRFPRMMALEGYDVIHYGNPGAEVDCEHVDVLPVELFEKLCDKRPPTAFVGDIADTGTPLFKAFNICLQAELKARWVKGDLVCLPFGHAHNAALEELGDWAKIEIGIGYPTLGPARYRVYESNAWYHWHLGKGNRAGSDYEWIVPNYFDVKEWPFIEVPSDYVLFFGRLTQLKGLEIVKEIALALPEQDFILCGQGEDPKWDLKNVEYRAPISGFDRAALVGNASVVIMPTRYIEPFGGVSAEAQMCGTPVLGSSFGAFTETIEHGRTGYRCRT
;
A
#
# COMPACT_ATOMS: atom_id res chain seq x y z
N MET A 1 -32.16 0.13 5.32
CA MET A 1 -31.46 -1.10 5.75
C MET A 1 -30.31 -0.64 6.62
N ASP A 2 -30.15 -1.24 7.79
CA ASP A 2 -28.99 -0.96 8.64
C ASP A 2 -27.71 -1.37 7.90
N LYS A 3 -26.66 -0.56 8.03
CA LYS A 3 -25.38 -0.85 7.38
C LYS A 3 -24.75 -2.08 8.06
N PRO A 4 -24.09 -2.97 7.29
CA PRO A 4 -23.35 -4.08 7.89
C PRO A 4 -22.21 -3.55 8.77
N ARG A 5 -21.94 -4.21 9.89
CA ARG A 5 -20.70 -3.97 10.63
C ARG A 5 -19.52 -4.51 9.84
N LEU A 6 -18.39 -3.80 9.89
CA LEU A 6 -17.18 -4.13 9.15
C LEU A 6 -16.11 -4.66 10.11
N HIS A 7 -15.64 -5.88 9.85
CA HIS A 7 -14.50 -6.48 10.55
C HIS A 7 -13.25 -6.26 9.69
N LEU A 8 -12.48 -5.22 9.99
CA LEU A 8 -11.26 -4.87 9.28
C LEU A 8 -10.09 -5.68 9.81
N LEU A 9 -9.48 -6.49 8.95
CA LEU A 9 -8.28 -7.25 9.33
C LEU A 9 -7.03 -6.38 9.17
N GLY A 10 -6.18 -6.37 10.19
CA GLY A 10 -4.82 -5.85 10.13
C GLY A 10 -3.84 -6.86 9.54
N LEU A 11 -2.61 -6.44 9.31
CA LEU A 11 -1.59 -7.23 8.63
C LEU A 11 -0.69 -7.95 9.64
N PRO A 12 -0.44 -9.27 9.52
CA PRO A 12 0.34 -9.99 10.54
C PRO A 12 1.78 -9.49 10.71
N HIS A 13 2.40 -8.97 9.66
CA HIS A 13 3.84 -8.62 9.61
C HIS A 13 4.15 -7.16 10.00
N THR A 14 3.17 -6.39 10.46
CA THR A 14 3.32 -4.96 10.73
C THR A 14 2.28 -4.48 11.75
N VAL A 15 2.44 -3.27 12.25
CA VAL A 15 1.50 -2.65 13.20
C VAL A 15 0.73 -1.57 12.45
N THR A 16 -0.59 -1.50 12.64
CA THR A 16 -1.45 -0.47 12.04
C THR A 16 -1.21 0.88 12.71
N ALA A 17 -0.08 1.51 12.41
CA ALA A 17 0.38 2.75 13.03
C ALA A 17 1.14 3.61 12.01
N GLN A 18 1.21 4.92 12.25
CA GLN A 18 1.79 5.88 11.32
C GLN A 18 3.29 5.60 11.06
N ALA A 19 4.01 5.11 12.07
CA ALA A 19 5.42 4.75 11.95
C ALA A 19 5.69 3.64 10.91
N TYR A 20 4.68 2.82 10.60
CA TYR A 20 4.73 1.70 9.65
C TYR A 20 4.01 2.00 8.32
N SER A 21 3.56 3.25 8.12
CA SER A 21 2.79 3.67 6.94
C SER A 21 3.59 3.67 5.63
N HIS A 22 4.90 3.43 5.67
CA HIS A 22 5.72 3.14 4.48
C HIS A 22 5.27 1.84 3.78
N CYS A 23 4.69 0.90 4.51
CA CYS A 23 3.93 -0.19 3.93
C CYS A 23 2.59 0.34 3.41
N ALA A 24 2.37 0.22 2.09
CA ALA A 24 1.17 0.73 1.43
C ALA A 24 -0.13 0.16 2.02
N TYR A 25 -0.12 -1.12 2.43
CA TYR A 25 -1.30 -1.75 3.03
C TYR A 25 -1.52 -1.33 4.47
N THR A 26 -0.45 -1.08 5.26
CA THR A 26 -0.59 -0.55 6.62
C THR A 26 -1.27 0.82 6.60
N GLY A 27 -0.84 1.69 5.70
CA GLY A 27 -1.48 3.01 5.53
C GLY A 27 -2.95 2.92 5.12
N LYS A 28 -3.33 1.92 4.31
CA LYS A 28 -4.75 1.66 3.98
C LYS A 28 -5.54 1.28 5.23
N VAL A 29 -5.07 0.27 5.96
CA VAL A 29 -5.76 -0.21 7.18
C VAL A 29 -5.88 0.91 8.21
N LEU A 30 -4.84 1.74 8.37
CA LEU A 30 -4.85 2.87 9.29
C LEU A 30 -5.98 3.88 8.97
N ARG A 31 -6.21 4.18 7.69
CA ARG A 31 -7.17 5.22 7.26
C ARG A 31 -8.60 4.68 7.06
N PHE A 32 -8.76 3.38 6.86
CA PHE A 32 -10.04 2.77 6.52
C PHE A 32 -11.13 2.98 7.58
N PRO A 33 -10.90 2.76 8.90
CA PRO A 33 -11.95 2.91 9.90
C PRO A 33 -12.53 4.32 9.93
N ARG A 34 -11.66 5.34 9.92
CA ARG A 34 -12.05 6.74 9.89
C ARG A 34 -12.85 7.09 8.63
N MET A 35 -12.41 6.62 7.47
CA MET A 35 -13.12 6.81 6.20
C MET A 35 -14.53 6.19 6.23
N MET A 36 -14.67 4.97 6.77
CA MET A 36 -15.95 4.28 6.86
C MET A 36 -16.88 4.86 7.93
N ALA A 37 -16.31 5.35 9.04
CA ALA A 37 -17.08 6.03 10.09
C ALA A 37 -17.75 7.31 9.59
N LEU A 38 -17.10 8.06 8.68
CA LEU A 38 -17.71 9.25 8.03
C LEU A 38 -18.95 8.89 7.20
N GLU A 39 -18.99 7.67 6.67
CA GLU A 39 -20.13 7.13 5.97
C GLU A 39 -21.14 6.45 6.92
N GLY A 40 -20.91 6.45 8.23
CA GLY A 40 -21.81 5.86 9.23
C GLY A 40 -21.73 4.33 9.33
N TYR A 41 -20.61 3.72 8.94
CA TYR A 41 -20.34 2.31 9.23
C TYR A 41 -19.72 2.14 10.62
N ASP A 42 -20.06 1.02 11.27
CA ASP A 42 -19.40 0.53 12.47
C ASP A 42 -18.25 -0.40 12.09
N VAL A 43 -17.07 -0.20 12.67
CA VAL A 43 -15.83 -0.90 12.30
C VAL A 43 -15.15 -1.48 13.54
N ILE A 44 -14.75 -2.75 13.47
CA ILE A 44 -13.86 -3.40 14.44
C ILE A 44 -12.58 -3.76 13.72
N HIS A 45 -11.44 -3.30 14.21
CA HIS A 45 -10.11 -3.59 13.66
C HIS A 45 -9.41 -4.72 14.44
N TYR A 46 -8.96 -5.74 13.72
CA TYR A 46 -8.26 -6.91 14.26
C TYR A 46 -6.80 -6.88 13.84
N GLY A 47 -5.92 -6.38 14.70
CA GLY A 47 -4.52 -6.14 14.34
C GLY A 47 -3.54 -6.62 15.40
N ASN A 48 -2.27 -6.27 15.20
CA ASN A 48 -1.24 -6.48 16.21
C ASN A 48 -1.29 -5.37 17.28
N PRO A 49 -0.81 -5.65 18.50
CA PRO A 49 -0.71 -4.65 19.57
C PRO A 49 0.02 -3.38 19.14
N GLY A 50 -0.45 -2.25 19.67
CA GLY A 50 0.08 -0.91 19.36
C GLY A 50 -0.53 -0.25 18.11
N ALA A 51 -1.69 -0.73 17.64
CA ALA A 51 -2.40 -0.06 16.55
C ALA A 51 -2.95 1.32 16.97
N GLU A 52 -2.92 2.26 16.03
CA GLU A 52 -3.34 3.65 16.20
C GLU A 52 -4.63 3.92 15.39
N VAL A 53 -5.66 3.08 15.57
CA VAL A 53 -6.90 3.13 14.78
C VAL A 53 -8.03 3.86 15.51
N ASP A 54 -8.84 4.62 14.75
CA ASP A 54 -10.00 5.36 15.25
C ASP A 54 -11.28 4.49 15.29
N CYS A 55 -11.21 3.31 15.90
CA CYS A 55 -12.35 2.40 16.06
C CYS A 55 -12.12 1.40 17.20
N GLU A 56 -13.07 0.48 17.43
CA GLU A 56 -12.80 -0.66 18.31
C GLU A 56 -11.60 -1.45 17.76
N HIS A 57 -10.65 -1.77 18.64
CA HIS A 57 -9.47 -2.53 18.29
C HIS A 57 -9.36 -3.82 19.13
N VAL A 58 -9.11 -4.92 18.45
CA VAL A 58 -8.79 -6.22 19.03
C VAL A 58 -7.33 -6.55 18.75
N ASP A 59 -6.55 -6.71 19.82
CA ASP A 59 -5.22 -7.32 19.77
C ASP A 59 -5.36 -8.80 19.42
N VAL A 60 -5.00 -9.15 18.19
CA VAL A 60 -5.11 -10.54 17.70
C VAL A 60 -4.07 -11.44 18.38
N LEU A 61 -2.87 -10.93 18.64
CA LEU A 61 -1.82 -11.66 19.32
C LEU A 61 -1.57 -11.04 20.70
N PRO A 62 -1.32 -11.86 21.74
CA PRO A 62 -0.74 -11.36 22.98
C PRO A 62 0.57 -10.62 22.71
N VAL A 63 0.82 -9.52 23.43
CA VAL A 63 1.99 -8.65 23.24
C VAL A 63 3.30 -9.45 23.26
N GLU A 64 3.48 -10.31 24.26
CA GLU A 64 4.71 -11.09 24.43
C GLU A 64 4.93 -12.09 23.28
N LEU A 65 3.84 -12.63 22.71
CA LEU A 65 3.90 -13.54 21.58
C LEU A 65 4.24 -12.76 20.29
N PHE A 66 3.62 -11.61 20.08
CA PHE A 66 3.91 -10.75 18.94
C PHE A 66 5.37 -10.29 18.94
N GLU A 67 5.86 -9.74 20.05
CA GLU A 67 7.25 -9.29 20.19
C GLU A 67 8.26 -10.41 19.92
N LYS A 68 7.97 -11.62 20.41
CA LYS A 68 8.81 -12.81 20.18
C LYS A 68 8.85 -13.22 18.70
N LEU A 69 7.73 -13.13 17.99
CA LEU A 69 7.61 -13.60 16.61
C LEU A 69 8.07 -12.57 15.58
N CYS A 70 8.07 -11.28 15.93
CA CYS A 70 8.49 -10.18 15.06
C CYS A 70 9.97 -9.79 15.20
N ASP A 71 10.70 -10.47 16.10
CA ASP A 71 12.16 -10.31 16.29
C ASP A 71 12.61 -8.85 16.48
N LYS A 72 11.76 -8.03 17.13
CA LYS A 72 12.02 -6.61 17.45
C LYS A 72 12.45 -5.75 16.24
N ARG A 73 11.95 -6.05 15.04
CA ARG A 73 12.26 -5.27 13.83
C ARG A 73 11.83 -3.80 13.99
N PRO A 74 12.67 -2.82 13.59
CA PRO A 74 12.30 -1.41 13.67
C PRO A 74 11.19 -1.08 12.67
N PRO A 75 10.37 -0.04 12.90
CA PRO A 75 9.26 0.32 12.03
C PRO A 75 9.65 0.58 10.58
N THR A 76 10.85 1.10 10.33
CA THR A 76 11.36 1.42 8.98
C THR A 76 11.89 0.21 8.22
N ALA A 77 12.00 -0.95 8.87
CA ALA A 77 12.49 -2.17 8.23
C ALA A 77 11.62 -2.55 7.01
N PHE A 78 12.26 -3.22 6.04
CA PHE A 78 11.49 -3.95 5.05
C PHE A 78 10.75 -5.09 5.76
N VAL A 79 9.45 -5.17 5.51
CA VAL A 79 8.56 -6.20 6.07
C VAL A 79 7.98 -7.11 5.00
N GLY A 80 8.29 -6.86 3.72
CA GLY A 80 7.83 -7.70 2.62
C GLY A 80 8.55 -9.05 2.54
N ASP A 81 9.73 -9.17 3.14
CA ASP A 81 10.49 -10.43 3.28
C ASP A 81 9.82 -11.40 4.26
N ILE A 82 9.07 -10.87 5.24
CA ILE A 82 8.33 -11.66 6.24
C ILE A 82 6.83 -11.71 5.97
N ALA A 83 6.36 -11.11 4.87
CA ALA A 83 4.97 -11.21 4.42
C ALA A 83 4.67 -12.59 3.80
N ASP A 84 5.05 -13.65 4.52
CA ASP A 84 4.92 -15.05 4.12
C ASP A 84 3.94 -15.78 5.05
N THR A 85 2.86 -16.27 4.45
CA THR A 85 1.80 -17.03 5.10
C THR A 85 2.27 -18.33 5.76
N GLY A 86 3.45 -18.86 5.37
CA GLY A 86 4.04 -20.06 5.96
C GLY A 86 4.71 -19.86 7.32
N THR A 87 4.99 -18.61 7.69
CA THR A 87 5.76 -18.26 8.89
C THR A 87 5.01 -18.55 10.20
N PRO A 88 5.72 -18.77 11.32
CA PRO A 88 5.09 -18.91 12.64
C PRO A 88 4.20 -17.72 13.02
N LEU A 89 4.58 -16.50 12.62
CA LEU A 89 3.82 -15.27 12.85
C LEU A 89 2.43 -15.34 12.21
N PHE A 90 2.35 -15.66 10.91
CA PHE A 90 1.08 -15.73 10.20
C PHE A 90 0.20 -16.87 10.71
N LYS A 91 0.79 -18.02 11.06
CA LYS A 91 0.06 -19.15 11.65
C LYS A 91 -0.56 -18.79 13.00
N ALA A 92 0.23 -18.21 13.91
CA ALA A 92 -0.26 -17.76 15.21
C ALA A 92 -1.36 -16.71 15.05
N PHE A 93 -1.13 -15.71 14.19
CA PHE A 93 -2.10 -14.65 13.93
C PHE A 93 -3.42 -15.22 13.43
N ASN A 94 -3.40 -16.15 12.47
CA ASN A 94 -4.63 -16.75 11.93
C ASN A 94 -5.39 -17.60 12.96
N ILE A 95 -4.70 -18.33 13.83
CA ILE A 95 -5.34 -19.12 14.91
C ILE A 95 -6.09 -18.19 15.86
N CYS A 96 -5.42 -17.15 16.36
CA CYS A 96 -6.04 -16.21 17.29
C CYS A 96 -7.13 -15.38 16.61
N LEU A 97 -6.90 -14.92 15.38
CA LEU A 97 -7.90 -14.19 14.59
C LEU A 97 -9.19 -14.99 14.42
N GLN A 98 -9.09 -16.30 14.14
CA GLN A 98 -10.26 -17.16 13.99
C GLN A 98 -11.10 -17.18 15.26
N ALA A 99 -10.46 -17.27 16.44
CA ALA A 99 -11.15 -17.25 17.73
C ALA A 99 -11.85 -15.90 17.97
N GLU A 100 -11.14 -14.79 17.73
CA GLU A 100 -11.68 -13.43 17.92
C GLU A 100 -12.84 -13.11 16.96
N LEU A 101 -12.79 -13.59 15.71
CA LEU A 101 -13.87 -13.47 14.74
C LEU A 101 -15.09 -14.31 15.15
N LYS A 102 -14.89 -15.57 15.55
CA LYS A 102 -16.00 -16.45 16.02
C LYS A 102 -16.74 -15.86 17.22
N ALA A 103 -16.06 -15.10 18.08
CA ALA A 103 -16.67 -14.47 19.24
C ALA A 103 -17.48 -13.20 18.92
N ARG A 104 -17.23 -12.53 17.79
CA ARG A 104 -17.78 -11.18 17.50
C ARG A 104 -18.59 -11.07 16.21
N TRP A 105 -18.26 -11.85 15.18
CA TRP A 105 -18.93 -11.76 13.89
C TRP A 105 -20.34 -12.33 13.99
N VAL A 106 -21.32 -11.61 13.43
CA VAL A 106 -22.69 -12.10 13.29
C VAL A 106 -23.16 -12.07 11.85
N LYS A 107 -24.21 -12.85 11.55
CA LYS A 107 -24.77 -12.90 10.19
C LYS A 107 -25.26 -11.53 9.76
N GLY A 108 -24.68 -11.02 8.68
CA GLY A 108 -24.95 -9.68 8.14
C GLY A 108 -23.69 -8.82 8.10
N ASP A 109 -22.69 -9.14 8.93
CA ASP A 109 -21.42 -8.43 8.96
C ASP A 109 -20.52 -8.80 7.78
N LEU A 110 -19.59 -7.91 7.43
CA LEU A 110 -18.61 -8.11 6.37
C LEU A 110 -17.18 -8.11 6.93
N VAL A 111 -16.38 -9.10 6.54
CA VAL A 111 -14.94 -9.14 6.82
C VAL A 111 -14.17 -8.49 5.68
N CYS A 112 -13.46 -7.41 6.01
CA CYS A 112 -12.70 -6.59 5.09
C CYS A 112 -11.23 -7.02 5.07
N LEU A 113 -10.76 -7.42 3.90
CA LEU A 113 -9.44 -8.01 3.69
C LEU A 113 -8.54 -7.01 2.93
N PRO A 114 -7.61 -6.31 3.60
CA PRO A 114 -6.63 -5.46 2.93
C PRO A 114 -5.53 -6.28 2.23
N PHE A 115 -5.35 -7.54 2.65
CA PHE A 115 -4.38 -8.47 2.08
C PHE A 115 -4.93 -9.90 2.13
N GLY A 116 -5.78 -10.23 1.16
CA GLY A 116 -6.69 -11.37 1.17
C GLY A 116 -6.07 -12.71 1.56
N HIS A 117 -5.01 -13.13 0.86
CA HIS A 117 -4.43 -14.45 1.06
C HIS A 117 -3.74 -14.63 2.42
N ALA A 118 -3.42 -13.54 3.13
CA ALA A 118 -2.79 -13.61 4.45
C ALA A 118 -3.69 -14.19 5.54
N HIS A 119 -5.00 -14.18 5.32
CA HIS A 119 -6.02 -14.53 6.33
C HIS A 119 -6.80 -15.80 5.99
N ASN A 120 -6.39 -16.54 4.96
CA ASN A 120 -7.17 -17.66 4.44
C ASN A 120 -7.49 -18.71 5.51
N ALA A 121 -6.51 -19.04 6.36
CA ALA A 121 -6.68 -20.06 7.41
C ALA A 121 -7.70 -19.63 8.48
N ALA A 122 -7.75 -18.33 8.84
CA ALA A 122 -8.73 -17.83 9.79
C ALA A 122 -10.17 -17.80 9.25
N LEU A 123 -10.33 -17.81 7.92
CA LEU A 123 -11.58 -17.51 7.23
C LEU A 123 -12.21 -18.72 6.52
N GLU A 124 -11.67 -19.93 6.75
CA GLU A 124 -12.11 -21.16 6.08
C GLU A 124 -13.60 -21.49 6.33
N GLU A 125 -14.07 -21.28 7.57
CA GLU A 125 -15.46 -21.53 7.94
C GLU A 125 -16.43 -20.43 7.49
N LEU A 126 -15.92 -19.29 7.03
CA LEU A 126 -16.73 -18.15 6.64
C LEU A 126 -17.03 -18.20 5.13
N GLY A 127 -18.30 -18.12 4.76
CA GLY A 127 -18.73 -18.08 3.37
C GLY A 127 -18.16 -16.88 2.60
N ASP A 128 -17.88 -17.06 1.31
CA ASP A 128 -17.34 -16.03 0.40
C ASP A 128 -18.18 -14.74 0.36
N TRP A 129 -19.49 -14.87 0.53
CA TRP A 129 -20.49 -13.80 0.59
C TRP A 129 -20.37 -12.89 1.82
N ALA A 130 -19.58 -13.25 2.83
CA ALA A 130 -19.30 -12.40 4.00
C ALA A 130 -17.95 -11.70 3.91
N LYS A 131 -17.22 -11.85 2.80
CA LYS A 131 -15.83 -11.40 2.66
C LYS A 131 -15.68 -10.42 1.50
N ILE A 132 -14.93 -9.35 1.73
CA ILE A 132 -14.57 -8.35 0.72
C ILE A 132 -13.06 -8.07 0.74
N GLU A 133 -12.39 -8.18 -0.41
CA GLU A 133 -11.04 -7.64 -0.57
C GLU A 133 -11.14 -6.16 -0.92
N ILE A 134 -10.66 -5.28 -0.03
CA ILE A 134 -10.93 -3.83 -0.07
C ILE A 134 -9.86 -2.99 -0.77
N GLY A 135 -8.88 -3.61 -1.41
CA GLY A 135 -7.79 -2.88 -2.07
C GLY A 135 -6.70 -3.78 -2.66
N ILE A 136 -7.05 -4.52 -3.71
CA ILE A 136 -6.19 -5.51 -4.35
C ILE A 136 -5.09 -4.82 -5.14
N GLY A 137 -3.88 -4.81 -4.58
CA GLY A 137 -2.64 -4.34 -5.22
C GLY A 137 -1.57 -5.44 -5.37
N TYR A 138 -1.97 -6.70 -5.23
CA TYR A 138 -1.09 -7.87 -5.19
C TYR A 138 -1.62 -8.97 -6.12
N PRO A 139 -0.76 -9.90 -6.56
CA PRO A 139 -1.12 -10.87 -7.61
C PRO A 139 -1.95 -12.07 -7.13
N THR A 140 -2.04 -12.30 -5.81
CA THR A 140 -2.65 -13.50 -5.22
C THR A 140 -3.94 -13.12 -4.50
N LEU A 141 -5.08 -13.42 -5.11
CA LEU A 141 -6.41 -13.13 -4.57
C LEU A 141 -6.76 -13.99 -3.36
N GLY A 142 -7.54 -13.43 -2.44
CA GLY A 142 -8.15 -14.14 -1.32
C GLY A 142 -9.47 -14.84 -1.68
N PRO A 143 -10.04 -15.63 -0.76
CA PRO A 143 -11.29 -16.36 -0.92
C PRO A 143 -12.51 -15.45 -0.68
N ALA A 144 -12.58 -14.30 -1.35
CA ALA A 144 -13.66 -13.33 -1.24
C ALA A 144 -14.53 -13.29 -2.50
N ARG A 145 -15.84 -13.09 -2.31
CA ARG A 145 -16.78 -12.86 -3.42
C ARG A 145 -16.69 -11.43 -3.93
N TYR A 146 -16.64 -10.48 -3.00
CA TYR A 146 -16.57 -9.06 -3.32
C TYR A 146 -15.11 -8.63 -3.45
N ARG A 147 -14.79 -7.89 -4.52
CA ARG A 147 -13.42 -7.45 -4.77
C ARG A 147 -13.35 -6.00 -5.18
N VAL A 148 -12.35 -5.32 -4.64
CA VAL A 148 -12.00 -3.95 -4.98
C VAL A 148 -10.58 -3.94 -5.53
N TYR A 149 -10.43 -3.55 -6.79
CA TYR A 149 -9.16 -3.37 -7.47
C TYR A 149 -8.77 -1.90 -7.46
N GLU A 150 -7.47 -1.64 -7.41
CA GLU A 150 -6.95 -0.28 -7.28
C GLU A 150 -6.98 0.53 -8.58
N SER A 151 -7.09 -0.15 -9.72
CA SER A 151 -7.13 0.45 -11.06
C SER A 151 -7.75 -0.50 -12.07
N ASN A 152 -8.22 0.04 -13.20
CA ASN A 152 -8.69 -0.78 -14.32
C ASN A 152 -7.55 -1.61 -14.90
N ALA A 153 -6.34 -1.06 -15.00
CA ALA A 153 -5.17 -1.78 -15.48
C ALA A 153 -4.91 -3.06 -14.66
N TRP A 154 -5.01 -2.96 -13.33
CA TRP A 154 -4.79 -4.09 -12.44
C TRP A 154 -5.94 -5.11 -12.43
N TYR A 155 -7.18 -4.60 -12.55
CA TYR A 155 -8.36 -5.43 -12.74
C TYR A 155 -8.27 -6.28 -14.01
N HIS A 156 -8.00 -5.65 -15.17
CA HIS A 156 -7.87 -6.34 -16.44
C HIS A 156 -6.71 -7.35 -16.45
N TRP A 157 -5.59 -7.00 -15.81
CA TRP A 157 -4.49 -7.95 -15.64
C TRP A 157 -4.92 -9.20 -14.86
N HIS A 158 -5.72 -9.05 -13.80
CA HIS A 158 -6.29 -10.19 -13.06
C HIS A 158 -7.27 -11.02 -13.88
N LEU A 159 -8.13 -10.38 -14.69
CA LEU A 159 -9.01 -11.10 -15.61
C LEU A 159 -8.21 -11.98 -16.59
N GLY A 160 -7.20 -11.38 -17.24
CA GLY A 160 -6.35 -12.07 -18.20
C GLY A 160 -5.52 -13.18 -17.55
N LYS A 161 -4.87 -12.90 -16.42
CA LYS A 161 -4.09 -13.91 -15.66
C LYS A 161 -4.96 -15.10 -15.24
N GLY A 162 -6.18 -14.82 -14.78
CA GLY A 162 -7.11 -15.85 -14.32
C GLY A 162 -7.90 -16.53 -15.44
N ASN A 163 -7.73 -16.10 -16.69
CA ASN A 163 -8.57 -16.50 -17.84
C ASN A 163 -10.06 -16.47 -17.49
N ARG A 164 -10.51 -15.38 -16.86
CA ARG A 164 -11.87 -15.25 -16.29
C ARG A 164 -12.61 -14.05 -16.90
N ALA A 165 -13.93 -14.18 -16.97
CA ALA A 165 -14.81 -13.06 -17.28
C ALA A 165 -14.94 -12.11 -16.08
N GLY A 166 -15.48 -10.91 -16.34
CA GLY A 166 -15.86 -9.96 -15.30
C GLY A 166 -17.01 -10.46 -14.42
N SER A 167 -17.24 -9.77 -13.31
CA SER A 167 -18.26 -10.10 -12.32
C SER A 167 -18.89 -8.81 -11.79
N ASP A 168 -20.20 -8.84 -11.55
CA ASP A 168 -20.96 -7.71 -10.99
C ASP A 168 -20.60 -7.40 -9.52
N TYR A 169 -19.77 -8.25 -8.91
CA TYR A 169 -19.31 -8.13 -7.52
C TYR A 169 -17.85 -7.65 -7.42
N GLU A 170 -17.38 -6.96 -8.46
CA GLU A 170 -16.01 -6.46 -8.55
C GLU A 170 -16.02 -4.98 -8.96
N TRP A 171 -15.28 -4.17 -8.20
CA TRP A 171 -15.24 -2.72 -8.38
C TRP A 171 -13.82 -2.22 -8.53
N ILE A 172 -13.68 -1.05 -9.14
CA ILE A 172 -12.43 -0.30 -9.19
C ILE A 172 -12.59 0.88 -8.22
N VAL A 173 -11.84 0.84 -7.11
CA VAL A 173 -11.75 1.95 -6.18
C VAL A 173 -10.26 2.22 -5.93
N PRO A 174 -9.75 3.38 -6.37
CA PRO A 174 -8.39 3.82 -6.08
C PRO A 174 -8.03 3.79 -4.60
N ASN A 175 -6.73 3.71 -4.31
CA ASN A 175 -6.25 3.89 -2.94
C ASN A 175 -6.71 5.24 -2.37
N TYR A 176 -7.02 5.26 -1.08
CA TYR A 176 -7.47 6.44 -0.35
C TYR A 176 -6.37 7.01 0.55
N PHE A 177 -6.39 8.33 0.70
CA PHE A 177 -5.41 9.11 1.46
C PHE A 177 -6.15 10.15 2.29
N ASP A 178 -5.58 10.54 3.44
CA ASP A 178 -5.97 11.79 4.10
C ASP A 178 -5.17 12.92 3.43
N VAL A 179 -5.85 13.74 2.63
CA VAL A 179 -5.23 14.85 1.88
C VAL A 179 -4.48 15.83 2.79
N LYS A 180 -4.83 15.91 4.08
CA LYS A 180 -4.15 16.78 5.05
C LYS A 180 -2.73 16.31 5.37
N GLU A 181 -2.41 15.05 5.10
CA GLU A 181 -1.05 14.52 5.25
C GLU A 181 -0.11 14.99 4.13
N TRP A 182 -0.65 15.53 3.03
CA TRP A 182 0.07 15.85 1.80
C TRP A 182 -0.13 17.32 1.40
N PRO A 183 0.44 18.27 2.17
CA PRO A 183 0.26 19.69 1.91
C PRO A 183 0.90 20.12 0.58
N PHE A 184 0.24 21.01 -0.13
CA PHE A 184 0.76 21.65 -1.35
C PHE A 184 2.01 22.47 -1.05
N ILE A 185 3.04 22.32 -1.89
CA ILE A 185 4.29 23.09 -1.83
C ILE A 185 4.33 24.02 -3.06
N GLU A 186 4.18 25.32 -2.83
CA GLU A 186 4.13 26.32 -3.90
C GLU A 186 5.49 26.54 -4.58
N VAL A 187 6.57 26.47 -3.80
CA VAL A 187 7.94 26.68 -4.27
C VAL A 187 8.78 25.45 -3.90
N PRO A 188 8.88 24.45 -4.81
CA PRO A 188 9.68 23.26 -4.56
C PRO A 188 11.19 23.56 -4.65
N SER A 189 11.99 22.60 -4.22
CA SER A 189 13.43 22.56 -4.48
C SER A 189 13.71 22.02 -5.88
N ASP A 190 14.95 22.15 -6.36
CA ASP A 190 15.34 21.75 -7.71
C ASP A 190 16.00 20.37 -7.76
N TYR A 191 15.24 19.32 -7.44
CA TYR A 191 15.71 17.94 -7.57
C TYR A 191 14.68 16.99 -8.17
N VAL A 192 15.19 15.98 -8.89
CA VAL A 192 14.40 14.87 -9.41
C VAL A 192 14.33 13.77 -8.35
N LEU A 193 13.13 13.28 -8.02
CA LEU A 193 12.94 12.27 -7.00
C LEU A 193 12.56 10.91 -7.60
N PHE A 194 13.34 9.88 -7.29
CA PHE A 194 12.89 8.49 -7.33
C PHE A 194 12.48 8.07 -5.92
N PHE A 195 11.21 7.72 -5.71
CA PHE A 195 10.71 7.31 -4.40
C PHE A 195 10.01 5.94 -4.46
N GLY A 196 10.60 4.95 -3.78
CA GLY A 196 10.09 3.58 -3.76
C GLY A 196 11.19 2.52 -3.57
N ARG A 197 10.82 1.25 -3.74
CA ARG A 197 11.78 0.14 -3.63
C ARG A 197 12.88 0.26 -4.70
N LEU A 198 14.14 0.23 -4.27
CA LEU A 198 15.33 0.26 -5.14
C LEU A 198 15.50 -1.10 -5.83
N THR A 199 14.77 -1.30 -6.93
CA THR A 199 14.75 -2.56 -7.67
C THR A 199 14.73 -2.31 -9.16
N GLN A 200 15.26 -3.28 -9.93
CA GLN A 200 15.21 -3.21 -11.39
C GLN A 200 13.77 -3.11 -11.93
N LEU A 201 12.81 -3.77 -11.27
CA LEU A 201 11.38 -3.71 -11.63
C LEU A 201 10.78 -2.32 -11.47
N LYS A 202 11.31 -1.49 -10.57
CA LYS A 202 10.90 -0.09 -10.42
C LYS A 202 11.62 0.85 -11.40
N GLY A 203 12.51 0.32 -12.23
CA GLY A 203 13.21 1.08 -13.27
C GLY A 203 14.44 1.80 -12.77
N LEU A 204 15.09 1.31 -11.71
CA LEU A 204 16.24 1.97 -11.11
C LEU A 204 17.39 2.23 -12.12
N GLU A 205 17.64 1.32 -13.06
CA GLU A 205 18.65 1.53 -14.12
C GLU A 205 18.27 2.67 -15.08
N ILE A 206 16.98 2.88 -15.35
CA ILE A 206 16.51 3.98 -16.20
C ILE A 206 16.79 5.32 -15.50
N VAL A 207 16.61 5.37 -14.17
CA VAL A 207 16.98 6.56 -13.38
C VAL A 207 18.47 6.87 -13.51
N LYS A 208 19.31 5.84 -13.44
CA LYS A 208 20.76 5.98 -13.63
C LYS A 208 21.13 6.54 -15.00
N GLU A 209 20.51 6.02 -16.06
CA GLU A 209 20.73 6.50 -17.43
C GLU A 209 20.32 7.96 -17.60
N ILE A 210 19.20 8.38 -17.00
CA ILE A 210 18.75 9.77 -17.00
C ILE A 210 19.74 10.66 -16.23
N ALA A 211 20.19 10.23 -15.04
CA ALA A 211 21.14 10.98 -14.22
C ALA A 211 22.51 11.16 -14.91
N LEU A 212 22.96 10.15 -15.65
CA LEU A 212 24.17 10.23 -16.50
C LEU A 212 24.00 11.24 -17.64
N ALA A 213 22.81 11.33 -18.24
CA ALA A 213 22.52 12.25 -19.33
C ALA A 213 22.33 13.70 -18.86
N LEU A 214 22.03 13.91 -17.56
CA LEU A 214 21.75 15.20 -16.95
C LEU A 214 22.67 15.47 -15.74
N PRO A 215 23.99 15.63 -15.95
CA PRO A 215 24.96 15.73 -14.85
C PRO A 215 24.81 16.99 -13.98
N GLU A 216 24.14 18.03 -14.50
CA GLU A 216 23.86 19.28 -13.77
C GLU A 216 22.58 19.22 -12.93
N GLN A 217 21.78 18.17 -13.07
CA GLN A 217 20.53 17.99 -12.32
C GLN A 217 20.77 17.07 -11.13
N ASP A 218 20.35 17.49 -9.95
CA ASP A 218 20.39 16.66 -8.74
C ASP A 218 19.23 15.65 -8.72
N PHE A 219 19.56 14.43 -8.30
CA PHE A 219 18.63 13.32 -8.12
C PHE A 219 18.69 12.80 -6.68
N ILE A 220 17.53 12.50 -6.12
CA ILE A 220 17.41 11.78 -4.86
C ILE A 220 16.76 10.42 -5.11
N LEU A 221 17.43 9.37 -4.66
CA LEU A 221 16.88 8.02 -4.57
C LEU A 221 16.47 7.78 -3.12
N CYS A 222 15.18 7.62 -2.85
CA CYS A 222 14.71 7.33 -1.50
C CYS A 222 13.82 6.07 -1.48
N GLY A 223 14.09 5.19 -0.54
CA GLY A 223 13.23 4.04 -0.27
C GLY A 223 14.00 2.76 0.02
N GLN A 224 13.26 1.65 0.11
CA GLN A 224 13.79 0.38 0.61
C GLN A 224 14.67 -0.32 -0.42
N GLY A 225 15.85 -0.76 0.01
CA GLY A 225 16.80 -1.53 -0.78
C GLY A 225 18.23 -1.22 -0.35
N GLU A 226 19.19 -1.84 -1.02
CA GLU A 226 20.59 -1.50 -0.83
C GLU A 226 20.93 -0.20 -1.58
N ASP A 227 21.75 0.64 -0.97
CA ASP A 227 22.34 1.79 -1.65
C ASP A 227 23.06 1.30 -2.92
N PRO A 228 22.67 1.78 -4.11
CA PRO A 228 23.26 1.31 -5.36
C PRO A 228 24.74 1.73 -5.53
N LYS A 229 25.24 2.68 -4.72
CA LYS A 229 26.63 3.16 -4.73
C LYS A 229 27.13 3.53 -6.12
N TRP A 230 26.30 4.23 -6.88
CA TRP A 230 26.70 4.75 -8.19
C TRP A 230 27.78 5.82 -8.03
N ASP A 231 28.81 5.76 -8.87
CA ASP A 231 29.85 6.80 -8.94
C ASP A 231 29.33 8.02 -9.73
N LEU A 232 28.28 8.65 -9.21
CA LEU A 232 27.59 9.81 -9.78
C LEU A 232 27.48 10.90 -8.72
N LYS A 233 28.06 12.08 -9.00
CA LYS A 233 28.09 13.20 -8.05
C LYS A 233 26.74 13.87 -7.85
N ASN A 234 25.84 13.72 -8.83
CA ASN A 234 24.51 14.33 -8.86
C ASN A 234 23.41 13.37 -8.36
N VAL A 235 23.76 12.25 -7.73
CA VAL A 235 22.81 11.28 -7.19
C VAL A 235 23.05 11.05 -5.71
N GLU A 236 22.05 11.33 -4.89
CA GLU A 236 22.05 11.06 -3.46
C GLU A 236 21.11 9.89 -3.14
N TYR A 237 21.60 8.89 -2.41
CA TYR A 237 20.73 7.88 -1.80
C TYR A 237 20.32 8.30 -0.38
N ARG A 238 19.03 8.18 -0.10
CA ARG A 238 18.43 8.36 1.24
C ARG A 238 17.72 7.08 1.69
N ALA A 239 17.94 6.74 2.95
CA ALA A 239 17.25 5.63 3.60
C ALA A 239 15.72 5.82 3.59
N PRO A 240 14.93 4.74 3.77
CA PRO A 240 13.48 4.82 3.87
C PRO A 240 13.01 5.78 4.97
N ILE A 241 12.01 6.58 4.65
CA ILE A 241 11.34 7.51 5.58
C ILE A 241 9.84 7.16 5.71
N SER A 242 9.20 7.62 6.78
CA SER A 242 7.78 7.36 7.07
C SER A 242 7.05 8.64 7.50
N GLY A 243 5.72 8.58 7.55
CA GLY A 243 4.89 9.69 8.00
C GLY A 243 5.08 10.99 7.21
N PHE A 244 5.09 12.12 7.92
CA PHE A 244 5.12 13.47 7.33
C PHE A 244 6.41 13.79 6.57
N ASP A 245 7.54 13.14 6.89
CA ASP A 245 8.79 13.32 6.17
C ASP A 245 8.64 12.94 4.68
N ARG A 246 7.75 11.98 4.38
CA ARG A 246 7.43 11.59 3.00
C ARG A 246 6.81 12.74 2.23
N ALA A 247 5.85 13.43 2.83
CA ALA A 247 5.17 14.55 2.19
C ALA A 247 6.13 15.71 1.94
N ALA A 248 7.03 15.99 2.89
CA ALA A 248 8.08 17.00 2.73
C ALA A 248 9.05 16.63 1.60
N LEU A 249 9.52 15.38 1.54
CA LEU A 249 10.44 14.92 0.49
C LEU A 249 9.78 14.95 -0.89
N VAL A 250 8.55 14.46 -0.99
CA VAL A 250 7.84 14.37 -2.27
C VAL A 250 7.46 15.77 -2.76
N GLY A 251 6.88 16.61 -1.89
CA GLY A 251 6.41 17.94 -2.24
C GLY A 251 7.52 18.93 -2.61
N ASN A 252 8.73 18.74 -2.08
CA ASN A 252 9.88 19.58 -2.44
C ASN A 252 10.60 19.12 -3.72
N ALA A 253 10.24 17.99 -4.32
CA ALA A 253 10.83 17.58 -5.59
C ALA A 253 10.30 18.47 -6.73
N SER A 254 11.15 18.78 -7.71
CA SER A 254 10.72 19.45 -8.95
C SER A 254 9.89 18.50 -9.81
N VAL A 255 10.21 17.20 -9.74
CA VAL A 255 9.48 16.13 -10.43
C VAL A 255 9.73 14.78 -9.76
N VAL A 256 8.71 13.93 -9.71
CA VAL A 256 8.87 12.52 -9.31
C VAL A 256 8.95 11.63 -10.54
N ILE A 257 9.99 10.81 -10.64
CA ILE A 257 10.17 9.83 -11.72
C ILE A 257 9.75 8.43 -11.24
N MET A 258 8.86 7.80 -12.01
CA MET A 258 8.35 6.46 -11.77
C MET A 258 8.48 5.58 -13.03
N PRO A 259 9.70 5.24 -13.48
CA PRO A 259 9.95 4.41 -14.67
C PRO A 259 9.69 2.92 -14.43
N THR A 260 8.58 2.60 -13.75
CA THR A 260 8.24 1.24 -13.32
C THR A 260 8.06 0.31 -14.52
N ARG A 261 8.65 -0.88 -14.43
CA ARG A 261 8.74 -1.88 -15.52
C ARG A 261 7.76 -3.05 -15.38
N TYR A 262 6.87 -3.01 -14.39
CA TYR A 262 5.76 -3.94 -14.25
C TYR A 262 4.43 -3.18 -14.23
N ILE A 263 3.33 -3.90 -14.39
CA ILE A 263 1.99 -3.30 -14.34
C ILE A 263 1.75 -2.82 -12.90
N GLU A 264 1.99 -1.53 -12.68
CA GLU A 264 1.78 -0.92 -11.37
C GLU A 264 0.28 -0.97 -11.03
N PRO A 265 -0.11 -1.49 -9.84
CA PRO A 265 -1.52 -1.62 -9.46
C PRO A 265 -2.19 -0.27 -9.20
N PHE A 266 -1.45 0.65 -8.60
CA PHE A 266 -1.92 1.99 -8.26
C PHE A 266 -0.80 3.03 -8.40
N GLY A 267 0.36 2.73 -7.81
CA GLY A 267 1.50 3.65 -7.78
C GLY A 267 1.27 4.79 -6.80
N GLY A 268 1.08 4.48 -5.52
CA GLY A 268 0.71 5.45 -4.48
C GLY A 268 1.55 6.73 -4.47
N VAL A 269 2.86 6.61 -4.68
CA VAL A 269 3.79 7.74 -4.80
C VAL A 269 3.37 8.76 -5.88
N SER A 270 2.72 8.32 -6.97
CA SER A 270 2.19 9.22 -7.99
C SER A 270 1.05 10.09 -7.46
N ALA A 271 0.15 9.51 -6.65
CA ALA A 271 -0.93 10.27 -6.01
C ALA A 271 -0.40 11.18 -4.89
N GLU A 272 0.56 10.68 -4.09
CA GLU A 272 1.27 11.44 -3.05
C GLU A 272 1.94 12.70 -3.65
N ALA A 273 2.64 12.56 -4.77
CA ALA A 273 3.26 13.66 -5.50
C ALA A 273 2.24 14.69 -5.97
N GLN A 274 1.18 14.24 -6.62
CA GLN A 274 0.16 15.12 -7.16
C GLN A 274 -0.62 15.87 -6.08
N MET A 275 -0.85 15.27 -4.90
CA MET A 275 -1.46 15.97 -3.76
C MET A 275 -0.58 17.11 -3.25
N CYS A 276 0.75 16.93 -3.24
CA CYS A 276 1.69 17.99 -2.88
C CYS A 276 1.94 19.02 -4.01
N GLY A 277 1.40 18.81 -5.21
CA GLY A 277 1.61 19.68 -6.38
C GLY A 277 2.82 19.31 -7.24
N THR A 278 3.49 18.20 -6.96
CA THR A 278 4.67 17.75 -7.70
C THR A 278 4.26 16.93 -8.94
N PRO A 279 4.73 17.29 -10.14
CA PRO A 279 4.42 16.54 -11.35
C PRO A 279 5.12 15.18 -11.38
N VAL A 280 4.53 14.23 -12.12
CA VAL A 280 5.04 12.85 -12.21
C VAL A 280 5.45 12.48 -13.64
N LEU A 281 6.66 11.92 -13.81
CA LEU A 281 7.09 11.25 -15.03
C LEU A 281 6.98 9.74 -14.84
N GLY A 282 5.88 9.15 -15.32
CA GLY A 282 5.60 7.72 -15.16
C GLY A 282 5.73 6.93 -16.45
N SER A 283 5.80 5.61 -16.33
CA SER A 283 5.65 4.72 -17.50
C SER A 283 4.29 4.89 -18.18
N SER A 284 4.22 4.62 -19.48
CA SER A 284 3.00 4.79 -20.30
C SER A 284 2.00 3.63 -20.22
N PHE A 285 2.07 2.81 -19.18
CA PHE A 285 1.21 1.63 -18.96
C PHE A 285 0.95 1.40 -17.46
N GLY A 286 0.07 0.44 -17.13
CA GLY A 286 -0.35 0.17 -15.76
C GLY A 286 -1.23 1.30 -15.20
N ALA A 287 -1.34 1.40 -13.88
CA ALA A 287 -2.18 2.41 -13.24
C ALA A 287 -1.83 3.86 -13.63
N PHE A 288 -0.60 4.13 -14.08
CA PHE A 288 -0.19 5.46 -14.55
C PHE A 288 -1.00 5.94 -15.74
N THR A 289 -1.66 5.06 -16.50
CA THR A 289 -2.58 5.50 -17.56
C THR A 289 -3.84 6.15 -17.02
N GLU A 290 -4.16 5.90 -15.75
CA GLU A 290 -5.34 6.36 -15.03
C GLU A 290 -4.98 7.44 -13.98
N THR A 291 -3.80 7.33 -13.36
CA THR A 291 -3.37 8.25 -12.28
C THR A 291 -2.57 9.45 -12.76
N ILE A 292 -2.03 9.45 -13.99
CA ILE A 292 -1.29 10.59 -14.55
C ILE A 292 -2.06 11.18 -15.73
N GLU A 293 -2.55 12.42 -15.57
CA GLU A 293 -3.16 13.18 -16.65
C GLU A 293 -2.06 13.85 -17.48
N HIS A 294 -1.79 13.26 -18.65
CA HIS A 294 -0.67 13.64 -19.52
C HIS A 294 -0.74 15.12 -19.93
N GLY A 295 0.35 15.85 -19.69
CA GLY A 295 0.47 17.28 -19.97
C GLY A 295 -0.19 18.19 -18.92
N ARG A 296 -0.80 17.62 -17.86
CA ARG A 296 -1.41 18.39 -16.77
C ARG A 296 -0.82 18.05 -15.41
N THR A 297 -0.87 16.80 -14.98
CA THR A 297 -0.30 16.37 -13.69
C THR A 297 1.06 15.68 -13.84
N GLY A 298 1.54 15.57 -15.08
CA GLY A 298 2.80 14.93 -15.40
C GLY A 298 2.85 14.47 -16.85
N TYR A 299 3.84 13.64 -17.16
CA TYR A 299 3.96 12.99 -18.46
C TYR A 299 4.09 11.48 -18.31
N ARG A 300 3.58 10.80 -19.31
CA ARG A 300 3.67 9.34 -19.46
C ARG A 300 4.68 9.08 -20.56
N CYS A 301 5.75 8.39 -20.21
CA CYS A 301 6.91 8.20 -21.09
C CYS A 301 6.97 6.75 -21.59
N ARG A 302 7.60 6.56 -22.74
CA ARG A 302 8.04 5.26 -23.21
C ARG A 302 9.51 5.14 -22.84
N THR A 303 9.83 4.12 -22.05
CA THR A 303 11.19 3.75 -21.63
C THR A 303 11.77 2.74 -22.59
#